data_AF-A0A3D9BS67-F1
#
_entry.id   AF-A0A3D9BS67-F1
#
_cell.length_a   1.000
_cell.length_b   1.000
_cell.length_c   1.000
_cell.angle_alpha   90.00
_cell.angle_beta   90.00
_cell.angle_gamma   90.00
#
_symmetry.space_group_name_H-M   'P 1'
#
loop_
_entity.id
_entity.type
_entity.pdbx_description
1 polymer ?
#
loop_
_entity_poly.entity_id
_entity_poly.type
_entity_poly.pdbx_seq_one_letter_code
_entity_poly.pdbx_strand_id
1 'polypeptide(L)' 'MMSKFYCKWCGSKYSSVSSLTSVSCSKNPEGKKHALYEGSEKSQYVCKCCGSKYSSLSSLCSVSCSKSPTKKHQPAL' A
#
# COMPACT_ATOMS: atom_id res chain seq x y z
N MET A 1 3.24 19.36 -10.87
CA MET A 1 2.58 18.06 -10.59
C MET A 1 2.99 17.63 -9.19
N MET A 2 2.06 17.46 -8.26
CA MET A 2 2.40 17.02 -6.89
C MET A 2 2.64 15.51 -6.89
N SER A 3 3.85 15.07 -6.57
CA SER A 3 4.16 13.65 -6.41
C SER A 3 3.36 13.09 -5.23
N LYS A 4 2.40 12.20 -5.50
CA LYS A 4 1.61 11.54 -4.45
C LYS A 4 2.34 10.28 -4.02
N PHE A 5 2.65 10.19 -2.75
CA PHE A 5 3.28 9.01 -2.16
C PHE A 5 2.22 8.15 -1.50
N TYR A 6 2.29 6.84 -1.71
CA TYR A 6 1.30 5.91 -1.20
C TYR A 6 1.93 4.93 -0.23
N CYS A 7 1.16 4.49 0.76
CA CYS A 7 1.58 3.40 1.64
C CYS A 7 1.23 2.04 1.01
N LYS A 8 2.20 1.12 0.91
CA LYS A 8 1.97 -0.24 0.36
C LYS A 8 1.02 -1.10 1.22
N TRP A 9 0.81 -0.74 2.49
CA TRP A 9 0.06 -1.56 3.47
C TRP A 9 -1.35 -1.09 3.78
N CYS A 10 -1.59 0.23 3.73
CA CYS A 10 -2.91 0.80 3.97
C CYS A 10 -3.47 1.57 2.77
N GLY A 11 -2.66 1.84 1.75
CA GLY A 11 -3.06 2.61 0.57
C GLY A 11 -3.35 4.08 0.82
N SER A 12 -3.03 4.60 2.01
CA SER A 12 -3.13 6.02 2.32
C SER A 12 -2.20 6.84 1.43
N LYS A 13 -2.72 7.96 0.93
CA LYS A 13 -2.01 8.93 0.09
C LYS A 13 -1.41 10.05 0.94
N TYR A 14 -0.21 10.47 0.60
CA TYR A 14 0.54 11.53 1.28
C TYR A 14 1.19 12.45 0.25
N SER A 15 1.40 13.71 0.64
CA SER A 15 2.09 14.71 -0.19
C SER A 15 3.62 14.51 -0.18
N SER A 16 4.16 13.80 0.81
CA SER A 16 5.60 13.62 1.00
C SER A 16 5.91 12.29 1.73
N VAL A 17 7.08 11.71 1.46
CA VAL A 17 7.59 10.52 2.19
C VAL A 17 7.79 10.81 3.69
N SER A 18 8.22 12.02 4.04
CA SER A 18 8.37 12.43 5.44
C SER A 18 7.04 12.35 6.19
N SER A 19 5.96 12.91 5.64
CA SER A 19 4.63 12.82 6.27
C SER A 19 4.14 11.38 6.42
N LEU A 20 4.42 10.52 5.43
CA LEU A 20 4.07 9.11 5.47
C LEU A 20 4.82 8.38 6.61
N THR A 21 6.14 8.57 6.70
CA THR A 21 7.00 7.88 7.68
C THR A 21 6.93 8.46 9.10
N SER A 22 6.43 9.68 9.25
CA SER A 22 6.14 10.31 10.55
C SER A 22 4.93 9.71 11.26
N VAL A 23 4.01 9.09 10.51
CA VAL A 23 2.77 8.52 11.07
C VAL A 23 2.90 7.00 11.23
N SER A 24 2.21 6.45 12.23
CA SER A 24 2.10 5.01 12.45
C SER A 24 1.00 4.37 11.62
N CYS A 25 1.26 3.18 11.08
CA CYS A 25 0.34 2.41 10.25
C CYS A 25 -0.08 1.12 10.97
N SER A 26 -1.32 1.07 11.47
CA SER A 26 -1.88 -0.13 12.12
C SER A 26 -2.08 -1.31 11.15
N LYS A 27 -1.99 -1.06 9.83
CA LYS A 27 -2.11 -2.09 8.79
C LYS A 27 -0.75 -2.67 8.38
N ASN A 28 0.36 -2.10 8.85
CA ASN A 28 1.69 -2.62 8.56
C ASN A 28 2.02 -3.78 9.52
N PRO A 29 2.19 -5.01 9.01
CA PRO A 29 2.58 -6.17 9.81
C PRO A 29 4.09 -6.26 10.03
N GLU A 30 4.91 -5.62 9.19
CA GLU A 30 6.38 -5.64 9.28
C GLU A 30 6.91 -4.58 10.27
N GLY A 31 6.10 -3.57 10.62
CA GLY A 31 6.54 -2.52 11.52
C GLY A 31 5.41 -1.56 11.89
N LYS A 32 5.69 -0.59 12.76
CA LYS A 32 4.67 0.36 13.25
C LYS A 32 4.40 1.53 12.31
N LYS A 33 5.26 1.80 11.32
CA LYS A 33 5.19 2.99 10.44
C LYS A 33 4.60 2.66 9.07
N HIS A 34 4.13 3.66 8.33
CA HIS A 34 3.77 3.45 6.93
C HIS A 34 5.01 3.06 6.11
N ALA A 35 4.84 2.13 5.18
CA ALA A 35 5.88 1.75 4.24
C ALA A 35 5.57 2.31 2.86
N LEU A 36 6.54 3.00 2.27
CA LEU A 36 6.39 3.61 0.96
C LEU A 36 6.15 2.54 -0.11
N TYR A 37 5.20 2.80 -0.99
CA TYR A 37 5.07 2.07 -2.23
C TYR A 37 6.08 2.62 -3.23
N GLU A 38 7.06 1.79 -3.61
CA GLU A 38 8.15 2.19 -4.52
C GLU A 38 7.74 2.19 -6.00
N GLY A 39 6.51 1.76 -6.32
CA GLY A 39 5.98 1.79 -7.67
C GLY A 39 5.40 3.16 -8.03
N SER A 40 5.22 3.41 -9.33
CA SER A 40 4.57 4.63 -9.83
C SER A 40 3.05 4.60 -9.63
N GLU A 41 2.40 5.76 -9.71
CA GLU A 41 0.93 5.83 -9.77
C GLU A 41 0.44 5.10 -11.02
N LYS A 42 -0.40 4.07 -10.84
CA LYS A 42 -0.98 3.27 -11.92
C LYS A 42 -2.50 3.32 -11.78
N SER A 43 -3.20 3.23 -12.91
CA SER A 43 -4.67 3.14 -12.91
C SER A 43 -5.20 1.85 -12.26
N GLN A 44 -4.36 0.82 -12.19
CA GLN A 44 -4.68 -0.45 -11.53
C GLN A 44 -3.48 -0.96 -10.74
N TYR A 45 -3.76 -1.46 -9.55
CA TYR A 45 -2.81 -2.08 -8.65
C TYR A 45 -3.13 -3.57 -8.53
N VAL A 46 -2.10 -4.40 -8.66
CA VAL A 46 -2.24 -5.85 -8.61
C VAL A 46 -1.54 -6.37 -7.36
N CYS A 47 -2.18 -7.28 -6.63
CA CYS A 47 -1.53 -7.95 -5.51
C CYS A 47 -0.55 -9.01 -6.02
N LYS A 48 0.74 -8.93 -5.66
CA LYS A 48 1.75 -9.90 -6.06
C LYS A 48 1.51 -11.31 -5.51
N CYS A 49 0.78 -11.45 -4.39
CA CYS A 49 0.54 -12.73 -3.73
C CYS A 49 -0.68 -13.48 -4.29
N CYS A 50 -1.73 -12.77 -4.72
CA CYS A 50 -2.99 -13.39 -5.16
C CYS A 50 -3.44 -13.00 -6.57
N GLY A 51 -2.78 -12.05 -7.22
CA GLY A 51 -3.13 -11.57 -8.56
C GLY A 51 -4.38 -10.69 -8.64
N SER A 52 -5.05 -10.42 -7.52
CA SER A 52 -6.25 -9.55 -7.50
C SER A 52 -5.91 -8.13 -7.92
N LYS A 53 -6.76 -7.55 -8.77
CA LYS A 53 -6.58 -6.20 -9.35
C LYS A 53 -7.57 -5.23 -8.72
N TYR A 54 -7.12 -4.03 -8.41
CA TYR A 54 -7.92 -2.96 -7.80
C TYR A 54 -7.58 -1.63 -8.46
N SER A 55 -8.57 -0.74 -8.55
CA SER A 55 -8.36 0.61 -9.11
C SER A 55 -7.57 1.55 -8.18
N SER A 56 -7.34 1.15 -6.92
CA SER A 56 -6.56 1.93 -5.96
C SER A 56 -5.90 1.05 -4.89
N LEU A 57 -4.77 1.52 -4.34
CA LEU A 57 -4.10 0.87 -3.20
C LEU A 57 -4.98 0.84 -1.95
N SER A 58 -5.79 1.88 -1.72
CA SER A 58 -6.69 1.92 -0.56
C SER A 58 -7.69 0.78 -0.62
N SER A 59 -8.31 0.53 -1.77
CA SER A 59 -9.25 -0.59 -1.95
C SER A 59 -8.56 -1.94 -1.76
N LEU A 60 -7.34 -2.08 -2.31
CA LEU A 60 -6.53 -3.30 -2.17
C LEU A 60 -6.16 -3.59 -0.71
N CYS A 61 -5.82 -2.57 0.07
CA CYS A 61 -5.44 -2.70 1.48
C CYS A 61 -6.63 -2.75 2.46
N SER A 62 -7.83 -2.34 2.03
CA SER A 62 -9.06 -2.44 2.84
C SER A 62 -9.48 -3.88 3.10
N VAL A 63 -9.14 -4.78 2.18
CA VAL A 63 -9.44 -6.21 2.28
C VAL A 63 -8.22 -7.02 2.71
N SER A 64 -8.48 -8.24 3.16
CA SER A 64 -7.47 -9.20 3.61
C SER A 64 -7.11 -10.15 2.47
N CYS A 65 -5.82 -10.50 2.36
CA CYS A 65 -5.35 -11.44 1.33
C CYS A 65 -5.01 -12.79 1.96
N SER A 66 -5.83 -13.81 1.71
CA SER A 66 -5.60 -15.16 2.25
C SER A 66 -4.35 -15.86 1.70
N LYS A 67 -3.89 -15.44 0.51
CA LYS A 67 -2.67 -15.97 -0.14
C LYS A 67 -1.39 -15.25 0.29
N SER A 68 -1.51 -14.16 1.05
CA SER A 68 -0.35 -13.43 1.55
C SER A 68 0.05 -13.95 2.92
N PRO A 69 1.35 -14.13 3.20
CA PRO A 69 1.83 -14.58 4.51
C PRO A 69 1.42 -13.62 5.64
N THR A 70 1.25 -12.34 5.33
CA THR A 70 0.85 -11.32 6.31
C THR A 70 -0.67 -11.10 6.38
N LYS A 71 -1.47 -11.90 5.67
CA LYS A 71 -2.92 -11.73 5.49
C LYS A 71 -3.34 -10.38 4.89
N LYS A 72 -2.39 -9.65 4.30
CA LYS A 72 -2.59 -8.33 3.67
C LYS A 72 -2.17 -8.36 2.22
N HIS A 73 -2.89 -7.65 1.36
CA HIS A 73 -2.48 -7.53 -0.03
C HIS A 73 -1.16 -6.76 -0.13
N GLN A 74 -0.25 -7.27 -0.94
CA GLN A 74 1.01 -6.62 -1.25
C GLN A 74 0.96 -6.14 -2.70
N PRO A 75 0.89 -4.83 -2.95
CA PRO A 75 0.88 -4.31 -4.30
C PRO A 75 2.19 -4.64 -5.01
N ALA A 76 2.09 -5.09 -6.25
CA ALA A 76 3.21 -5.24 -7.17
C ALA A 76 3.73 -3.85 -7.60
N LEU A 77 5.03 -3.74 -7.80
CA LEU A 77 5.72 -2.53 -8.28
C LEU A 77 5.41 -2.25 -9.77
#